data_AF-A0A5J4QCW1-F1
#
_entry.id   AF-A0A5J4QCW1-F1
#
_cell.length_a   1.000
_cell.length_b   1.000
_cell.length_c   1.000
_cell.angle_alpha   90.00
_cell.angle_beta   90.00
_cell.angle_gamma   90.00
#
_symmetry.space_group_name_H-M   'P 1'
#
loop_
_entity.id
_entity.type
_entity.pdbx_description
1 polymer ?
#
loop_
_entity_poly.entity_id
_entity_poly.type
_entity_poly.pdbx_seq_one_letter_code
_entity_poly.pdbx_strand_id
1 'polypeptide(L)'
;GQTSYDVTANAFSAALMREKIRRMVLRDRNHPSLIIYNLCNEDAVWYSLRQEVMEEMHRLDETRLVVNTSGGNNGGYAVAIQHIRPYESAIRMDFTDNHTVGATTFFAEKDFNIHVPNDQQTSIMYWGEVKCYVGPENWYEIGKAFNGIKATKGSGYKGYNYSYYLDFGRKIEAFFTKHNMKGCGSGVIQSPGDISKTAGNGKMYNDGRNAQNILSYDKADGYAINAWSGGNGLEGTSGWYSGIVDDGRNVKGDPAIYAYYTRPVQIVIQRKIAADGIGGKTFDVSGKPAFKIKLINQGLLPAGNYKLVLRLKDGAGKYDESYREEISVLVAAGNVFAQDIRTNYAIMLKENLRGGFVTLEGELYNTENKKVADGAEQILLTNRPGFKDSFKGLTGEVYEWADAKTALENANAAVADFDPKVVSHYIVAAGTPDDITLNAMLSKVKNNGATLLVKFDTIWAEKLKSKGVLSADVTEWGAPQSGHWKGNGFGYIDYLVGSTGILDIQTISTTAWEVPGNPNGFYPFESNYPTHVYGTYVARPDVLRVLIGVIDYGKGKIVLDPTYPVDDHHPLNDLLFYNILTMKIKINEG
;
A
#
# COMPACT_ATOMS: atom_id res chain seq x y z
N GLY A 1 13.86 -27.28 8.63
CA GLY A 1 13.89 -27.68 10.03
C GLY A 1 15.16 -27.15 10.64
N GLN A 2 15.07 -26.14 11.50
CA GLN A 2 16.18 -25.81 12.39
C GLN A 2 16.21 -26.89 13.47
N THR A 3 17.34 -27.55 13.65
CA THR A 3 17.63 -28.31 14.87
C THR A 3 17.63 -27.33 16.03
N SER A 4 16.55 -27.31 16.82
CA SER A 4 16.49 -26.59 18.09
C SER A 4 17.64 -27.09 18.97
N TYR A 5 18.53 -26.19 19.39
CA TYR A 5 19.60 -26.54 20.30
C TYR A 5 19.02 -26.83 21.68
N ASP A 6 19.09 -28.07 22.14
CA ASP A 6 18.63 -28.44 23.47
C ASP A 6 19.63 -27.92 24.52
N VAL A 7 19.32 -26.76 25.09
CA VAL A 7 20.12 -26.14 26.15
C VAL A 7 20.18 -26.98 27.43
N THR A 8 19.31 -27.98 27.60
CA THR A 8 19.33 -28.90 28.75
C THR A 8 20.40 -29.98 28.63
N ALA A 9 20.90 -30.24 27.41
CA ALA A 9 21.93 -31.24 27.15
C ALA A 9 23.32 -30.86 27.70
N ASN A 10 23.50 -29.63 28.19
CA ASN A 10 24.76 -29.15 28.74
C ASN A 10 24.54 -28.31 30.01
N ALA A 11 25.07 -28.78 31.14
CA ALA A 11 24.95 -28.10 32.44
C ALA A 11 25.49 -26.66 32.45
N PHE A 12 26.54 -26.37 31.66
CA PHE A 12 27.06 -25.01 31.52
C PHE A 12 26.06 -24.11 30.77
N SER A 13 25.46 -24.59 29.68
CA SER A 13 24.46 -23.86 28.91
C SER A 13 23.22 -23.56 29.74
N ALA A 14 22.75 -24.54 30.52
CA ALA A 14 21.61 -24.36 31.44
C ALA A 14 21.92 -23.32 32.54
N ALA A 15 23.10 -23.39 33.17
CA ALA A 15 23.52 -22.41 34.16
C ALA A 15 23.66 -21.00 33.56
N LEU A 16 24.18 -20.90 32.33
CA LEU A 16 24.33 -19.64 31.62
C LEU A 16 22.97 -19.01 31.27
N MET A 17 21.99 -19.81 30.87
CA MET A 17 20.62 -19.35 30.61
C MET A 17 20.00 -18.75 31.88
N ARG A 18 20.06 -19.48 33.00
CA ARG A 18 19.54 -19.01 34.31
C ARG A 18 20.18 -17.68 34.72
N GLU A 19 21.51 -17.59 34.72
CA GLU A 19 22.20 -16.37 35.16
C GLU A 19 21.94 -15.17 34.22
N LYS A 20 21.90 -15.38 32.89
CA LYS A 20 21.57 -14.30 31.95
C LYS A 20 20.16 -13.76 32.17
N ILE A 21 19.19 -14.65 32.34
CA ILE A 21 17.79 -14.26 32.56
C ILE A 21 17.62 -13.55 33.89
N ARG A 22 18.20 -14.10 34.97
CA ARG A 22 18.23 -13.47 36.29
C ARG A 22 18.75 -12.04 36.23
N ARG A 23 19.86 -11.81 35.50
CA ARG A 23 20.43 -10.46 35.30
C ARG A 23 19.51 -9.54 34.52
N MET A 24 18.86 -10.02 33.45
CA MET A 24 17.92 -9.21 32.67
C MET A 24 16.71 -8.79 33.50
N VAL A 25 16.11 -9.71 34.26
CA VAL A 25 14.97 -9.38 35.14
C VAL A 25 15.37 -8.37 36.20
N LEU A 26 16.48 -8.59 36.93
CA LEU A 26 16.94 -7.64 37.95
C LEU A 26 17.26 -6.25 37.40
N ARG A 27 17.80 -6.19 36.17
CA ARG A 27 18.08 -4.92 35.47
C ARG A 27 16.79 -4.20 35.12
N ASP A 28 15.81 -4.93 34.57
CA ASP A 28 14.67 -4.30 33.89
C ASP A 28 13.40 -4.15 34.74
N ARG A 29 13.23 -4.92 35.83
CA ARG A 29 11.98 -4.99 36.64
C ARG A 29 11.48 -3.66 37.22
N ASN A 30 12.36 -2.66 37.32
CA ASN A 30 11.99 -1.33 37.81
C ASN A 30 11.57 -0.36 36.69
N HIS A 31 11.53 -0.81 35.42
CA HIS A 31 11.05 0.01 34.30
C HIS A 31 9.53 -0.14 34.14
N PRO A 32 8.74 0.94 34.25
CA PRO A 32 7.28 0.88 34.12
C PRO A 32 6.82 0.56 32.69
N SER A 33 7.67 0.75 31.68
CA SER A 33 7.39 0.40 30.29
C SER A 33 7.47 -1.10 30.02
N LEU A 34 8.11 -1.87 30.89
CA LEU A 34 8.16 -3.32 30.77
C LEU A 34 6.84 -3.89 31.25
N ILE A 35 6.15 -4.65 30.41
CA ILE A 35 4.84 -5.23 30.73
C ILE A 35 4.80 -6.76 30.59
N ILE A 36 5.70 -7.32 29.77
CA ILE A 36 5.77 -8.75 29.46
C ILE A 36 7.24 -9.17 29.39
N TYR A 37 7.56 -10.33 29.96
CA TYR A 37 8.78 -11.07 29.66
C TYR A 37 8.45 -12.22 28.71
N ASN A 38 9.11 -12.26 27.55
CA ASN A 38 9.05 -13.40 26.63
C ASN A 38 10.37 -14.16 26.66
N LEU A 39 10.32 -15.48 26.89
CA LEU A 39 11.52 -16.30 26.99
C LEU A 39 12.14 -16.61 25.62
N CYS A 40 11.33 -16.85 24.58
CA CYS A 40 11.81 -17.28 23.26
C CYS A 40 10.92 -16.78 22.10
N ASN A 41 11.51 -16.60 20.92
CA ASN A 41 10.75 -16.32 19.69
C ASN A 41 10.62 -17.59 18.84
N GLU A 42 9.41 -17.92 18.41
CA GLU A 42 9.07 -19.04 17.51
C GLU A 42 9.61 -20.42 17.94
N ASP A 43 9.82 -20.60 19.24
CA ASP A 43 10.30 -21.84 19.83
C ASP A 43 9.39 -22.24 21.00
N ALA A 44 8.41 -23.09 20.68
CA ALA A 44 7.38 -23.57 21.59
C ALA A 44 7.80 -24.78 22.44
N VAL A 45 9.09 -25.14 22.49
CA VAL A 45 9.55 -26.25 23.31
C VAL A 45 9.22 -26.01 24.79
N TRP A 46 8.81 -27.07 25.50
CA TRP A 46 8.52 -27.04 26.93
C TRP A 46 9.23 -28.19 27.66
N TYR A 47 10.20 -27.84 28.51
CA TYR A 47 10.93 -28.77 29.39
C TYR A 47 11.12 -28.14 30.78
N SER A 48 11.50 -28.94 31.78
CA SER A 48 11.60 -28.52 33.19
C SER A 48 12.43 -27.26 33.39
N LEU A 49 13.58 -27.13 32.71
CA LEU A 49 14.41 -25.93 32.79
C LEU A 49 13.66 -24.64 32.37
N ARG A 50 12.77 -24.67 31.37
CA ARG A 50 11.99 -23.48 31.00
C ARG A 50 11.00 -23.10 32.08
N GLN A 51 10.32 -24.10 32.65
CA GLN A 51 9.41 -23.89 33.76
C GLN A 51 10.16 -23.26 34.95
N GLU A 52 11.27 -23.85 35.38
CA GLU A 52 12.10 -23.35 36.48
C GLU A 52 12.56 -21.90 36.24
N VAL A 53 13.00 -21.60 35.01
CA VAL A 53 13.45 -20.26 34.62
C VAL A 53 12.28 -19.27 34.64
N MET A 54 11.11 -19.63 34.12
CA MET A 54 9.92 -18.75 34.16
C MET A 54 9.46 -18.49 35.60
N GLU A 55 9.46 -19.51 36.46
CA GLU A 55 9.16 -19.38 37.88
C GLU A 55 10.20 -18.50 38.60
N GLU A 56 11.48 -18.59 38.24
CA GLU A 56 12.53 -17.69 38.75
C GLU A 56 12.32 -16.24 38.28
N MET A 57 12.00 -16.03 36.99
CA MET A 57 11.68 -14.71 36.45
C MET A 57 10.52 -14.07 37.21
N HIS A 58 9.42 -14.81 37.39
CA HIS A 58 8.26 -14.32 38.10
C HIS A 58 8.53 -14.07 39.59
N ARG A 59 9.37 -14.89 40.24
CA ARG A 59 9.78 -14.66 41.64
C ARG A 59 10.58 -13.36 41.82
N LEU A 60 11.37 -12.99 40.81
CA LEU A 60 12.17 -11.76 40.84
C LEU A 60 11.35 -10.52 40.49
N ASP A 61 10.26 -10.69 39.73
CA ASP A 61 9.28 -9.67 39.40
C ASP A 61 7.89 -10.30 39.19
N GLU A 62 7.08 -10.28 40.25
CA GLU A 62 5.73 -10.86 40.23
C GLU A 62 4.73 -9.96 39.49
N THR A 63 5.14 -8.75 39.08
CA THR A 63 4.21 -7.71 38.60
C THR A 63 3.98 -7.76 37.09
N ARG A 64 4.55 -8.74 36.38
CA ARG A 64 4.58 -8.82 34.91
C ARG A 64 4.11 -10.19 34.40
N LEU A 65 3.57 -10.19 33.19
CA LEU A 65 3.25 -11.43 32.47
C LEU A 65 4.57 -12.08 32.03
N VAL A 66 4.73 -13.38 32.29
CA VAL A 66 5.87 -14.17 31.79
C VAL A 66 5.34 -15.21 30.81
N VAL A 67 5.84 -15.23 29.58
CA VAL A 67 5.42 -16.18 28.52
C VAL A 67 6.60 -17.03 28.05
N ASN A 68 6.34 -18.31 27.77
CA ASN A 68 7.36 -19.25 27.27
C ASN A 68 7.85 -18.87 25.87
N THR A 69 6.93 -18.45 25.00
CA THR A 69 7.28 -18.06 23.64
C THR A 69 6.30 -17.05 23.05
N SER A 70 6.78 -16.28 22.07
CA SER A 70 5.97 -15.54 21.10
C SER A 70 5.95 -16.35 19.80
N GLY A 71 4.77 -16.68 19.29
CA GLY A 71 4.63 -17.55 18.13
C GLY A 71 4.87 -19.04 18.44
N GLY A 72 4.86 -19.87 17.40
CA GLY A 72 4.97 -21.35 17.54
C GLY A 72 4.23 -22.14 16.47
N ASN A 73 3.39 -21.49 15.67
CA ASN A 73 2.77 -22.03 14.46
C ASN A 73 2.86 -20.99 13.33
N ASN A 74 3.87 -21.10 12.46
CA ASN A 74 4.08 -20.13 11.38
C ASN A 74 2.92 -20.20 10.36
N GLY A 75 2.09 -19.16 10.31
CA GLY A 75 1.03 -19.01 9.32
C GLY A 75 -0.35 -19.58 9.72
N GLY A 76 -0.64 -19.77 11.00
CA GLY A 76 -1.95 -20.24 11.49
C GLY A 76 -2.35 -19.70 12.87
N TYR A 77 -3.56 -20.03 13.33
CA TYR A 77 -3.98 -19.81 14.72
C TYR A 77 -3.11 -20.66 15.68
N ALA A 78 -2.74 -20.08 16.82
CA ALA A 78 -1.75 -20.62 17.72
C ALA A 78 -2.33 -21.59 18.75
N VAL A 79 -1.42 -22.45 19.15
CA VAL A 79 -1.47 -23.41 20.25
C VAL A 79 -1.37 -22.62 21.56
N ALA A 80 -2.04 -23.11 22.60
CA ALA A 80 -1.91 -22.58 23.95
C ALA A 80 -0.43 -22.45 24.40
N ILE A 81 -0.06 -21.28 24.94
CA ILE A 81 1.31 -20.95 25.38
C ILE A 81 1.38 -20.96 26.91
N GLN A 82 2.39 -21.64 27.44
CA GLN A 82 2.68 -21.62 28.88
C GLN A 82 3.02 -20.19 29.32
N HIS A 83 2.32 -19.72 30.35
CA HIS A 83 2.56 -18.39 30.90
C HIS A 83 2.26 -18.32 32.40
N ILE A 84 2.75 -17.27 33.06
CA ILE A 84 2.44 -16.90 34.44
C ILE A 84 1.91 -15.47 34.41
N ARG A 85 0.69 -15.26 34.94
CA ARG A 85 0.07 -13.93 35.04
C ARG A 85 0.69 -13.10 36.17
N PRO A 86 0.58 -11.77 36.14
CA PRO A 86 0.96 -10.93 37.26
C PRO A 86 0.32 -11.39 38.57
N TYR A 87 1.13 -11.49 39.64
CA TYR A 87 0.77 -11.88 40.99
C TYR A 87 0.20 -13.31 41.13
N GLU A 88 0.37 -14.17 40.13
CA GLU A 88 -0.04 -15.57 40.17
C GLU A 88 1.19 -16.51 40.23
N SER A 89 1.04 -17.70 40.80
CA SER A 89 2.14 -18.67 40.94
C SER A 89 1.99 -19.91 40.06
N ALA A 90 0.95 -19.98 39.22
CA ALA A 90 0.62 -21.16 38.43
C ALA A 90 1.01 -20.96 36.96
N ILE A 91 1.56 -22.02 36.34
CA ILE A 91 1.67 -22.11 34.89
C ILE A 91 0.29 -22.31 34.29
N ARG A 92 -0.09 -21.42 33.38
CA ARG A 92 -1.37 -21.41 32.66
C ARG A 92 -1.19 -21.69 31.18
N MET A 93 -2.31 -21.97 30.50
CA MET A 93 -2.36 -22.32 29.06
C MET A 93 -3.46 -21.56 28.30
N ASP A 94 -4.04 -20.52 28.89
CA ASP A 94 -5.06 -19.67 28.27
C ASP A 94 -4.48 -18.36 27.71
N PHE A 95 -3.30 -18.44 27.09
CA PHE A 95 -2.68 -17.36 26.31
C PHE A 95 -2.32 -17.89 24.92
N THR A 96 -2.54 -17.08 23.90
CA THR A 96 -2.22 -17.40 22.51
C THR A 96 -1.51 -16.23 21.84
N ASP A 97 -0.51 -16.55 21.03
CA ASP A 97 0.24 -15.58 20.26
C ASP A 97 0.40 -16.05 18.81
N ASN A 98 -0.20 -15.32 17.88
CA ASN A 98 -0.28 -15.68 16.47
C ASN A 98 0.73 -14.90 15.63
N HIS A 99 1.61 -15.62 14.94
CA HIS A 99 2.49 -15.08 13.91
C HIS A 99 1.88 -15.31 12.52
N THR A 100 1.52 -14.20 11.86
CA THR A 100 0.92 -14.22 10.52
C THR A 100 1.92 -13.85 9.41
N VAL A 101 3.21 -13.95 9.72
CA VAL A 101 4.34 -13.61 8.85
C VAL A 101 4.29 -14.32 7.49
N GLY A 102 5.06 -13.80 6.54
CA GLY A 102 5.18 -14.42 5.22
C GLY A 102 4.18 -13.91 4.19
N ALA A 103 4.02 -12.59 4.07
CA ALA A 103 3.37 -12.02 2.91
C ALA A 103 4.05 -12.53 1.62
N THR A 104 3.29 -13.23 0.77
CA THR A 104 3.80 -13.86 -0.47
C THR A 104 3.45 -13.08 -1.73
N THR A 105 2.59 -12.08 -1.62
CA THR A 105 2.08 -11.26 -2.72
C THR A 105 2.03 -9.79 -2.30
N PHE A 106 1.62 -8.92 -3.22
CA PHE A 106 1.10 -7.58 -2.89
C PHE A 106 -0.13 -7.68 -1.97
N PHE A 107 -0.70 -6.53 -1.61
CA PHE A 107 -1.85 -6.43 -0.70
C PHE A 107 -2.99 -7.40 -1.04
N ALA A 108 -3.10 -8.47 -0.27
CA ALA A 108 -4.12 -9.47 -0.48
C ALA A 108 -5.31 -9.18 0.45
N GLU A 109 -6.48 -8.84 -0.11
CA GLU A 109 -7.67 -8.54 0.70
C GLU A 109 -8.03 -9.68 1.67
N LYS A 110 -7.76 -10.94 1.28
CA LYS A 110 -7.94 -12.12 2.14
C LYS A 110 -7.21 -12.02 3.49
N ASP A 111 -6.17 -11.20 3.58
CA ASP A 111 -5.45 -10.96 4.83
C ASP A 111 -6.33 -10.26 5.89
N PHE A 112 -7.39 -9.55 5.49
CA PHE A 112 -8.37 -9.06 6.46
C PHE A 112 -9.13 -10.18 7.18
N ASN A 113 -9.23 -11.37 6.58
CA ASN A 113 -9.87 -12.50 7.25
C ASN A 113 -8.92 -13.28 8.16
N ILE A 114 -7.60 -13.04 8.09
CA ILE A 114 -6.66 -13.82 8.89
C ILE A 114 -6.51 -13.28 10.32
N HIS A 115 -6.80 -11.99 10.55
CA HIS A 115 -6.73 -11.38 11.88
C HIS A 115 -8.10 -11.21 12.53
N VAL A 116 -8.95 -12.24 12.43
CA VAL A 116 -10.27 -12.28 13.05
C VAL A 116 -10.23 -13.23 14.24
N PRO A 117 -10.39 -12.79 15.50
CA PRO A 117 -10.43 -13.70 16.64
C PRO A 117 -11.49 -14.80 16.49
N ASN A 118 -11.17 -16.01 16.94
CA ASN A 118 -12.15 -17.11 16.98
C ASN A 118 -13.18 -16.83 18.07
N ASP A 119 -14.46 -16.87 17.71
CA ASP A 119 -15.52 -16.52 18.66
C ASP A 119 -15.63 -17.44 19.88
N GLN A 120 -15.17 -18.68 19.77
CA GLN A 120 -15.21 -19.68 20.84
C GLN A 120 -13.97 -19.64 21.76
N GLN A 121 -12.99 -18.79 21.45
CA GLN A 121 -11.74 -18.71 22.18
C GLN A 121 -11.88 -17.79 23.40
N THR A 122 -11.57 -18.32 24.59
CA THR A 122 -11.64 -17.61 25.88
C THR A 122 -10.26 -17.21 26.43
N SER A 123 -9.19 -17.50 25.68
CA SER A 123 -7.81 -17.17 26.04
C SER A 123 -7.49 -15.71 25.77
N ILE A 124 -6.48 -15.18 26.47
CA ILE A 124 -5.77 -13.96 26.07
C ILE A 124 -5.20 -14.18 24.66
N MET A 125 -5.41 -13.23 23.76
CA MET A 125 -5.10 -13.36 22.35
C MET A 125 -4.27 -12.18 21.86
N TYR A 126 -3.01 -12.48 21.51
CA TYR A 126 -2.05 -11.52 20.98
C TYR A 126 -1.65 -11.86 19.55
N TRP A 127 -1.36 -10.85 18.74
CA TRP A 127 -0.75 -11.02 17.41
C TRP A 127 0.70 -10.55 17.44
N GLY A 128 1.63 -11.43 17.85
CA GLY A 128 3.04 -11.11 18.10
C GLY A 128 3.83 -10.70 16.85
N GLU A 129 3.42 -11.18 15.68
CA GLU A 129 3.95 -10.69 14.40
C GLU A 129 2.85 -10.60 13.32
N VAL A 130 2.49 -9.36 12.97
CA VAL A 130 1.43 -9.05 11.99
C VAL A 130 2.02 -8.81 10.61
N LYS A 131 1.86 -9.79 9.72
CA LYS A 131 2.31 -9.77 8.31
C LYS A 131 3.78 -9.31 8.13
N CYS A 132 4.28 -9.36 6.91
CA CYS A 132 5.62 -8.85 6.58
C CYS A 132 5.54 -8.02 5.30
N TYR A 133 4.59 -7.09 5.22
CA TYR A 133 4.49 -6.22 4.05
C TYR A 133 5.74 -5.35 3.97
N VAL A 134 6.45 -5.47 2.86
CA VAL A 134 7.71 -4.77 2.64
C VAL A 134 7.48 -3.39 2.03
N GLY A 135 8.43 -2.49 2.21
CA GLY A 135 8.48 -1.18 1.56
C GLY A 135 9.93 -0.76 1.29
N PRO A 136 10.18 0.15 0.34
CA PRO A 136 11.52 0.58 0.00
C PRO A 136 12.12 1.37 1.16
N GLU A 137 13.43 1.28 1.35
CA GLU A 137 14.14 2.21 2.24
C GLU A 137 14.32 3.56 1.55
N ASN A 138 14.53 4.62 2.32
CA ASN A 138 14.86 5.91 1.76
C ASN A 138 16.36 6.01 1.49
N TRP A 139 16.84 5.27 0.49
CA TRP A 139 18.27 5.18 0.17
C TRP A 139 18.91 6.54 -0.13
N TYR A 140 18.14 7.51 -0.65
CA TYR A 140 18.61 8.89 -0.82
C TYR A 140 18.91 9.57 0.51
N GLU A 141 17.96 9.61 1.45
CA GLU A 141 18.18 10.27 2.75
C GLU A 141 19.23 9.54 3.59
N ILE A 142 19.25 8.21 3.56
CA ILE A 142 20.31 7.40 4.20
C ILE A 142 21.67 7.76 3.59
N GLY A 143 21.79 7.74 2.26
CA GLY A 143 23.02 8.08 1.54
C GLY A 143 23.49 9.50 1.82
N LYS A 144 22.58 10.47 1.86
CA LYS A 144 22.86 11.87 2.20
C LYS A 144 23.38 12.04 3.62
N ALA A 145 22.74 11.39 4.61
CA ALA A 145 23.19 11.41 5.99
C ALA A 145 24.61 10.83 6.12
N PHE A 146 24.85 9.71 5.45
CA PHE A 146 26.14 9.07 5.39
C PHE A 146 27.21 9.94 4.73
N ASN A 147 26.90 10.59 3.60
CA ASN A 147 27.82 11.51 2.95
C ASN A 147 28.26 12.64 3.90
N GLY A 148 27.32 13.17 4.71
CA GLY A 148 27.62 14.13 5.77
C GLY A 148 28.60 13.58 6.82
N ILE A 149 28.38 12.35 7.30
CA ILE A 149 29.28 11.70 8.27
C ILE A 149 30.69 11.53 7.68
N LYS A 150 30.82 11.11 6.41
CA LYS A 150 32.11 10.97 5.75
C LYS A 150 32.81 12.31 5.57
N ALA A 151 32.08 13.38 5.28
CA ALA A 151 32.65 14.73 5.19
C ALA A 151 33.24 15.17 6.55
N THR A 152 32.61 14.81 7.67
CA THR A 152 33.10 15.16 9.02
C THR A 152 34.23 14.23 9.51
N LYS A 153 34.13 12.93 9.25
CA LYS A 153 35.06 11.91 9.81
C LYS A 153 36.23 11.55 8.88
N GLY A 154 36.23 12.07 7.65
CA GLY A 154 37.28 11.84 6.66
C GLY A 154 37.22 10.46 5.98
N SER A 155 38.21 10.18 5.14
CA SER A 155 38.30 9.00 4.28
C SER A 155 38.44 7.66 5.03
N GLY A 156 38.74 7.69 6.33
CA GLY A 156 38.87 6.49 7.16
C GLY A 156 37.53 5.89 7.64
N TYR A 157 36.40 6.57 7.42
CA TYR A 157 35.10 6.05 7.84
C TYR A 157 34.69 4.81 7.02
N LYS A 158 34.62 3.65 7.68
CA LYS A 158 34.25 2.34 7.11
C LYS A 158 32.95 1.81 7.75
N GLY A 159 31.86 2.55 7.60
CA GLY A 159 30.55 2.07 8.04
C GLY A 159 30.09 0.86 7.23
N TYR A 160 29.42 -0.10 7.88
CA TYR A 160 28.79 -1.23 7.19
C TYR A 160 27.78 -0.71 6.15
N ASN A 161 27.77 -1.32 4.97
CA ASN A 161 26.85 -1.04 3.85
C ASN A 161 26.81 0.41 3.31
N TYR A 162 27.62 1.32 3.86
CA TYR A 162 27.68 2.75 3.52
C TYR A 162 27.80 3.03 2.01
N SER A 163 28.67 2.28 1.33
CA SER A 163 28.93 2.47 -0.10
C SER A 163 27.69 2.16 -0.96
N TYR A 164 26.88 1.19 -0.55
CA TYR A 164 25.64 0.85 -1.24
C TYR A 164 24.62 1.97 -1.11
N TYR A 165 24.40 2.47 0.11
CA TYR A 165 23.46 3.56 0.35
C TYR A 165 23.82 4.84 -0.42
N LEU A 166 25.11 5.18 -0.51
CA LEU A 166 25.56 6.29 -1.36
C LEU A 166 25.26 6.06 -2.84
N ASP A 167 25.58 4.88 -3.37
CA ASP A 167 25.40 4.58 -4.79
C ASP A 167 23.91 4.59 -5.17
N PHE A 168 23.07 3.95 -4.35
CA PHE A 168 21.62 3.93 -4.53
C PHE A 168 21.03 5.33 -4.42
N GLY A 169 21.45 6.12 -3.42
CA GLY A 169 21.00 7.51 -3.28
C GLY A 169 21.34 8.36 -4.50
N ARG A 170 22.54 8.22 -5.08
CA ARG A 170 22.93 8.93 -6.31
C ARG A 170 22.11 8.50 -7.53
N LYS A 171 21.76 7.22 -7.66
CA LYS A 171 20.92 6.74 -8.75
C LYS A 171 19.52 7.33 -8.68
N ILE A 172 18.93 7.41 -7.48
CA ILE A 172 17.63 8.04 -7.26
C ILE A 172 17.69 9.54 -7.57
N GLU A 173 18.74 10.23 -7.12
CA GLU A 173 18.96 11.66 -7.42
C GLU A 173 19.13 11.92 -8.92
N ALA A 174 19.89 11.07 -9.62
CA ALA A 174 20.07 11.16 -11.06
C ALA A 174 18.75 10.94 -11.81
N PHE A 175 17.96 9.94 -11.43
CA PHE A 175 16.64 9.69 -11.99
C PHE A 175 15.69 10.87 -11.76
N PHE A 176 15.63 11.37 -10.52
CA PHE A 176 14.81 12.52 -10.14
C PHE A 176 15.13 13.77 -10.97
N THR A 177 16.42 14.06 -11.12
CA THR A 177 16.91 15.24 -11.86
C THR A 177 16.66 15.09 -13.35
N LYS A 178 17.01 13.93 -13.93
CA LYS A 178 16.88 13.65 -15.36
C LYS A 178 15.44 13.82 -15.86
N HIS A 179 14.46 13.41 -15.05
CA HIS A 179 13.05 13.45 -15.42
C HIS A 179 12.30 14.67 -14.87
N ASN A 180 12.99 15.67 -14.32
CA ASN A 180 12.38 16.86 -13.73
C ASN A 180 11.19 16.52 -12.80
N MET A 181 11.36 15.51 -11.95
CA MET A 181 10.24 14.95 -11.17
C MET A 181 9.53 16.00 -10.30
N LYS A 182 10.28 17.01 -9.80
CA LYS A 182 9.74 18.14 -9.04
C LYS A 182 8.69 18.96 -9.79
N GLY A 183 8.86 19.12 -11.09
CA GLY A 183 7.99 19.89 -11.97
C GLY A 183 6.87 19.08 -12.60
N CYS A 184 6.75 17.79 -12.26
CA CYS A 184 5.78 16.86 -12.85
C CYS A 184 4.68 16.48 -11.85
N GLY A 185 3.57 15.95 -12.37
CA GLY A 185 2.58 15.25 -11.56
C GLY A 185 1.78 16.15 -10.60
N SER A 186 1.47 15.61 -9.42
CA SER A 186 0.61 16.27 -8.43
C SER A 186 1.32 17.35 -7.61
N GLY A 187 2.66 17.40 -7.71
CA GLY A 187 3.49 18.17 -6.79
C GLY A 187 3.76 17.48 -5.46
N VAL A 188 3.37 16.20 -5.29
CA VAL A 188 3.75 15.42 -4.10
C VAL A 188 5.25 15.11 -4.08
N ILE A 189 5.86 14.86 -5.25
CA ILE A 189 7.28 14.51 -5.37
C ILE A 189 8.13 15.79 -5.44
N GLN A 190 8.76 16.19 -4.34
CA GLN A 190 9.51 17.47 -4.25
C GLN A 190 11.03 17.30 -4.12
N SER A 191 11.48 16.10 -3.74
CA SER A 191 12.88 15.72 -3.56
C SER A 191 13.13 14.28 -4.02
N PRO A 192 14.39 13.87 -4.25
CA PRO A 192 14.70 12.48 -4.60
C PRO A 192 14.20 11.47 -3.56
N GLY A 193 14.21 11.82 -2.28
CA GLY A 193 13.71 10.97 -1.19
C GLY A 193 12.20 10.69 -1.27
N ASP A 194 11.43 11.57 -1.91
CA ASP A 194 9.97 11.40 -2.05
C ASP A 194 9.60 10.26 -3.00
N ILE A 195 10.51 9.83 -3.88
CA ILE A 195 10.30 8.67 -4.77
C ILE A 195 10.14 7.40 -3.92
N SER A 196 11.09 7.12 -3.03
CA SER A 196 11.01 5.96 -2.12
C SER A 196 9.84 6.11 -1.16
N LYS A 197 9.67 7.29 -0.55
CA LYS A 197 8.60 7.54 0.42
C LYS A 197 7.22 7.29 -0.18
N THR A 198 6.95 7.83 -1.37
CA THR A 198 5.64 7.67 -2.04
C THR A 198 5.40 6.22 -2.45
N ALA A 199 6.43 5.52 -2.96
CA ALA A 199 6.32 4.10 -3.25
C ALA A 199 5.99 3.27 -2.00
N GLY A 200 6.51 3.65 -0.82
CA GLY A 200 6.23 3.01 0.47
C GLY A 200 4.89 3.38 1.12
N ASN A 201 4.08 4.27 0.54
CA ASN A 201 2.74 4.56 1.04
C ASN A 201 1.84 3.30 1.09
N GLY A 202 2.02 2.36 0.15
CA GLY A 202 1.25 1.12 0.15
C GLY A 202 1.57 0.22 1.33
N LYS A 203 2.81 0.22 1.82
CA LYS A 203 3.17 -0.43 3.08
C LYS A 203 2.41 0.18 4.26
N MET A 204 2.40 1.52 4.37
CA MET A 204 1.69 2.22 5.45
C MET A 204 0.19 1.92 5.42
N TYR A 205 -0.39 1.85 4.23
CA TYR A 205 -1.78 1.45 4.03
C TYR A 205 -2.00 -0.01 4.46
N ASN A 206 -1.17 -0.95 4.01
CA ASN A 206 -1.32 -2.38 4.30
C ASN A 206 -1.20 -2.67 5.80
N ASP A 207 -0.14 -2.18 6.45
CA ASP A 207 0.04 -2.39 7.89
C ASP A 207 -1.02 -1.65 8.70
N GLY A 208 -1.40 -0.43 8.27
CA GLY A 208 -2.47 0.33 8.89
C GLY A 208 -3.80 -0.41 8.84
N ARG A 209 -4.16 -0.98 7.68
CA ARG A 209 -5.40 -1.75 7.51
C ARG A 209 -5.41 -3.06 8.30
N ASN A 210 -4.28 -3.77 8.38
CA ASN A 210 -4.16 -4.96 9.24
C ASN A 210 -4.31 -4.59 10.72
N ALA A 211 -3.66 -3.51 11.15
CA ALA A 211 -3.81 -2.98 12.50
C ALA A 211 -5.26 -2.56 12.80
N GLN A 212 -5.91 -1.82 11.90
CA GLN A 212 -7.32 -1.43 12.06
C GLN A 212 -8.23 -2.65 12.16
N ASN A 213 -7.98 -3.69 11.37
CA ASN A 213 -8.73 -4.93 11.43
C ASN A 213 -8.61 -5.59 12.81
N ILE A 214 -7.39 -5.74 13.34
CA ILE A 214 -7.14 -6.29 14.68
C ILE A 214 -7.83 -5.44 15.75
N LEU A 215 -7.62 -4.12 15.72
CA LEU A 215 -8.21 -3.16 16.65
C LEU A 215 -9.74 -3.14 16.62
N SER A 216 -10.36 -3.68 15.57
CA SER A 216 -11.81 -3.74 15.40
C SER A 216 -12.47 -4.93 16.12
N TYR A 217 -11.71 -5.70 16.90
CA TYR A 217 -12.19 -6.80 17.71
C TYR A 217 -11.79 -6.63 19.17
N ASP A 218 -12.79 -6.56 20.05
CA ASP A 218 -12.60 -6.45 21.50
C ASP A 218 -11.86 -7.65 22.10
N LYS A 219 -11.92 -8.80 21.42
CA LYS A 219 -11.24 -10.05 21.79
C LYS A 219 -9.74 -10.06 21.48
N ALA A 220 -9.21 -9.07 20.77
CA ALA A 220 -7.78 -8.98 20.50
C ALA A 220 -7.12 -8.12 21.57
N ASP A 221 -6.28 -8.73 22.42
CA ASP A 221 -5.61 -8.06 23.53
C ASP A 221 -4.39 -7.22 23.10
N GLY A 222 -3.89 -7.44 21.89
CA GLY A 222 -2.86 -6.60 21.31
C GLY A 222 -2.21 -7.17 20.06
N TYR A 223 -1.28 -6.40 19.49
CA TYR A 223 -0.50 -6.82 18.34
C TYR A 223 0.85 -6.12 18.29
N ALA A 224 1.80 -6.75 17.62
CA ALA A 224 3.06 -6.14 17.20
C ALA A 224 3.24 -6.27 15.69
N ILE A 225 3.58 -5.16 15.06
CA ILE A 225 3.97 -5.14 13.65
C ILE A 225 5.36 -5.76 13.50
N ASN A 226 5.55 -6.53 12.44
CA ASN A 226 6.86 -7.02 12.07
C ASN A 226 7.73 -5.86 11.55
N ALA A 227 9.03 -5.85 11.88
CA ALA A 227 9.88 -4.68 11.63
C ALA A 227 11.30 -5.00 11.14
N TRP A 228 11.44 -5.93 10.20
CA TRP A 228 12.73 -6.23 9.60
C TRP A 228 13.16 -5.08 8.65
N SER A 229 14.37 -4.58 8.84
CA SER A 229 15.01 -3.54 8.02
C SER A 229 16.50 -3.85 7.90
N GLY A 230 17.18 -3.29 6.89
CA GLY A 230 18.64 -3.38 6.80
C GLY A 230 19.21 -4.67 6.19
N GLY A 231 18.47 -5.33 5.29
CA GLY A 231 19.05 -6.40 4.47
C GLY A 231 20.22 -5.88 3.62
N ASN A 232 21.18 -6.74 3.28
CA ASN A 232 22.44 -6.43 2.60
C ASN A 232 22.28 -5.96 1.12
N GLY A 233 21.21 -5.21 0.81
CA GLY A 233 20.95 -4.43 -0.39
C GLY A 233 20.65 -5.23 -1.66
N LEU A 234 21.39 -6.32 -1.91
CA LEU A 234 21.38 -7.05 -3.17
C LEU A 234 21.61 -8.56 -3.00
N GLU A 235 22.03 -9.03 -1.83
CA GLU A 235 22.40 -10.44 -1.58
C GLU A 235 21.59 -11.07 -0.45
N GLY A 236 21.01 -12.26 -0.70
CA GLY A 236 20.48 -13.15 0.32
C GLY A 236 19.02 -13.58 0.15
N THR A 237 18.66 -14.71 0.78
CA THR A 237 17.33 -15.33 0.75
C THR A 237 16.32 -14.75 1.76
N SER A 238 16.70 -13.67 2.48
CA SER A 238 16.00 -13.18 3.68
C SER A 238 15.75 -11.66 3.70
N GLY A 239 15.55 -11.03 2.53
CA GLY A 239 15.34 -9.58 2.40
C GLY A 239 13.94 -9.12 2.81
N TRP A 240 13.66 -9.09 4.12
CA TRP A 240 12.42 -8.51 4.66
C TRP A 240 12.64 -7.03 4.97
N TYR A 241 11.97 -6.14 4.24
CA TYR A 241 11.98 -4.69 4.44
C TYR A 241 10.67 -4.18 5.08
N SER A 242 10.16 -4.91 6.06
CA SER A 242 8.87 -4.71 6.72
C SER A 242 8.84 -3.67 7.84
N GLY A 243 9.97 -3.08 8.24
CA GLY A 243 9.99 -1.97 9.20
C GLY A 243 9.25 -0.72 8.70
N ILE A 244 8.50 -0.03 9.57
CA ILE A 244 7.93 1.31 9.28
C ILE A 244 9.04 2.34 9.05
N VAL A 245 10.20 2.13 9.69
CA VAL A 245 11.41 2.93 9.50
C VAL A 245 12.53 2.11 8.89
N ASP A 246 13.40 2.77 8.11
CA ASP A 246 14.64 2.19 7.61
C ASP A 246 15.80 2.31 8.61
N ASP A 247 16.98 1.80 8.24
CA ASP A 247 18.20 1.83 9.06
C ASP A 247 18.65 3.26 9.42
N GLY A 248 18.30 4.24 8.58
CA GLY A 248 18.54 5.65 8.82
C GLY A 248 17.49 6.31 9.73
N ARG A 249 16.52 5.54 10.24
CA ARG A 249 15.35 6.02 10.99
C ARG A 249 14.42 6.92 10.16
N ASN A 250 14.52 6.89 8.84
CA ASN A 250 13.55 7.56 7.99
C ASN A 250 12.29 6.71 7.91
N VAL A 251 11.13 7.37 7.92
CA VAL A 251 9.86 6.69 7.73
C VAL A 251 9.76 6.28 6.25
N LYS A 252 9.41 5.01 5.98
CA LYS A 252 9.38 4.45 4.61
C LYS A 252 8.22 4.96 3.74
N GLY A 253 7.27 5.67 4.31
CA GLY A 253 6.09 6.23 3.65
C GLY A 253 5.50 7.39 4.45
N ASP A 254 4.33 7.89 4.06
CA ASP A 254 3.64 8.92 4.83
C ASP A 254 3.04 8.33 6.13
N PRO A 255 3.52 8.75 7.32
CA PRO A 255 2.98 8.25 8.58
C PRO A 255 1.51 8.62 8.80
N ALA A 256 0.97 9.65 8.13
CA ALA A 256 -0.44 10.02 8.23
C ALA A 256 -1.37 8.89 7.75
N ILE A 257 -0.91 8.07 6.80
CA ILE A 257 -1.67 6.90 6.30
C ILE A 257 -1.83 5.86 7.40
N TYR A 258 -0.74 5.48 8.06
CA TYR A 258 -0.80 4.51 9.16
C TYR A 258 -1.60 5.06 10.35
N ALA A 259 -1.38 6.33 10.69
CA ALA A 259 -2.08 7.02 11.77
C ALA A 259 -3.59 7.09 11.52
N TYR A 260 -4.03 7.24 10.26
CA TYR A 260 -5.44 7.25 9.91
C TYR A 260 -6.13 5.94 10.32
N TYR A 261 -5.53 4.79 10.05
CA TYR A 261 -6.12 3.49 10.33
C TYR A 261 -6.01 3.04 11.80
N THR A 262 -5.12 3.67 12.58
CA THR A 262 -4.83 3.27 13.98
C THR A 262 -5.33 4.26 15.02
N ARG A 263 -6.25 5.16 14.64
CA ARG A 263 -6.86 6.11 15.58
C ARG A 263 -7.57 5.40 16.74
N PRO A 264 -7.51 5.98 17.95
CA PRO A 264 -8.13 5.40 19.15
C PRO A 264 -9.66 5.46 19.15
N VAL A 265 -10.26 6.37 18.36
CA VAL A 265 -11.70 6.44 18.09
C VAL A 265 -11.92 6.60 16.60
N GLN A 266 -12.73 5.72 16.02
CA GLN A 266 -13.07 5.77 14.60
C GLN A 266 -14.26 4.87 14.27
N ILE A 267 -15.00 5.25 13.22
CA ILE A 267 -15.90 4.31 12.55
C ILE A 267 -15.06 3.49 11.57
N VAL A 268 -15.05 2.18 11.75
CA VAL A 268 -14.40 1.26 10.82
C VAL A 268 -15.44 0.80 9.82
N ILE A 269 -15.23 1.12 8.56
CA ILE A 269 -15.96 0.55 7.43
C ILE A 269 -14.99 -0.41 6.76
N GLN A 270 -15.30 -1.70 6.79
CA GLN A 270 -14.39 -2.73 6.29
C GLN A 270 -15.09 -3.50 5.17
N ARG A 271 -14.48 -3.53 3.99
CA ARG A 271 -14.95 -4.37 2.88
C ARG A 271 -15.04 -5.83 3.32
N LYS A 272 -16.17 -6.49 3.00
CA LYS A 272 -16.21 -7.96 2.99
C LYS A 272 -15.44 -8.45 1.78
N ILE A 273 -14.71 -9.55 1.92
CA ILE A 273 -14.06 -10.23 0.80
C ILE A 273 -15.12 -11.01 0.01
N ALA A 274 -15.01 -11.00 -1.31
CA ALA A 274 -15.94 -11.69 -2.20
C ALA A 274 -15.96 -13.20 -1.94
N ALA A 275 -17.10 -13.75 -1.51
CA ALA A 275 -17.30 -15.20 -1.36
C ALA A 275 -18.42 -15.74 -2.29
N ASP A 276 -19.20 -14.86 -2.90
CA ASP A 276 -20.48 -15.15 -3.54
C ASP A 276 -20.93 -14.04 -4.53
N GLY A 277 -19.98 -13.25 -5.04
CA GLY A 277 -20.26 -12.04 -5.84
C GLY A 277 -20.72 -10.83 -5.01
N ILE A 278 -20.72 -10.94 -3.67
CA ILE A 278 -21.01 -9.85 -2.73
C ILE A 278 -19.71 -9.49 -1.97
N GLY A 279 -19.36 -8.21 -1.94
CA GLY A 279 -18.08 -7.75 -1.39
C GLY A 279 -16.91 -7.86 -2.38
N GLY A 280 -15.73 -7.40 -1.94
CA GLY A 280 -14.52 -7.18 -2.74
C GLY A 280 -14.13 -5.70 -2.84
N LYS A 281 -13.00 -5.42 -3.50
CA LYS A 281 -12.52 -4.06 -3.79
C LYS A 281 -12.99 -3.47 -5.12
N THR A 282 -13.41 -4.29 -6.08
CA THR A 282 -13.72 -3.87 -7.46
C THR A 282 -15.11 -4.34 -7.87
N PHE A 283 -15.90 -3.48 -8.49
CA PHE A 283 -17.28 -3.77 -8.91
C PHE A 283 -17.61 -3.10 -10.23
N ASP A 284 -18.61 -3.63 -10.93
CA ASP A 284 -19.41 -2.88 -11.89
C ASP A 284 -20.72 -2.38 -11.24
N VAL A 285 -21.57 -1.70 -12.00
CA VAL A 285 -22.85 -1.16 -11.52
C VAL A 285 -23.86 -2.23 -11.06
N SER A 286 -23.70 -3.48 -11.49
CA SER A 286 -24.54 -4.60 -11.05
C SER A 286 -24.07 -5.23 -9.74
N GLY A 287 -22.82 -4.93 -9.36
CA GLY A 287 -22.16 -5.43 -8.17
C GLY A 287 -22.84 -5.00 -6.87
N LYS A 288 -22.63 -5.80 -5.82
CA LYS A 288 -23.15 -5.56 -4.47
C LYS A 288 -21.99 -5.46 -3.48
N PRO A 289 -21.32 -4.31 -3.39
CA PRO A 289 -20.36 -4.07 -2.33
C PRO A 289 -21.02 -4.21 -0.97
N ALA A 290 -20.33 -4.90 -0.06
CA ALA A 290 -20.79 -5.13 1.29
C ALA A 290 -19.68 -4.88 2.30
N PHE A 291 -20.09 -4.38 3.46
CA PHE A 291 -19.19 -3.89 4.49
C PHE A 291 -19.57 -4.44 5.87
N LYS A 292 -18.57 -4.59 6.72
CA LYS A 292 -18.73 -4.62 8.17
C LYS A 292 -18.53 -3.18 8.69
N ILE A 293 -19.43 -2.72 9.53
CA ILE A 293 -19.35 -1.40 10.18
C ILE A 293 -19.17 -1.63 11.67
N LYS A 294 -18.10 -1.07 12.22
CA LYS A 294 -17.70 -1.22 13.62
C LYS A 294 -17.33 0.13 14.21
N LEU A 295 -17.30 0.22 15.54
CA LEU A 295 -16.74 1.34 16.28
C LEU A 295 -15.52 0.85 17.04
N ILE A 296 -14.38 1.52 16.84
CA ILE A 296 -13.25 1.46 17.77
C ILE A 296 -13.42 2.64 18.73
N ASN A 297 -13.33 2.37 20.04
CA ASN A 297 -13.39 3.34 21.11
C ASN A 297 -12.47 2.91 22.26
N GLN A 298 -11.21 3.37 22.24
CA GLN A 298 -10.23 3.10 23.30
C GLN A 298 -10.48 3.94 24.58
N GLY A 299 -11.72 3.93 25.09
CA GLY A 299 -12.14 4.60 26.33
C GLY A 299 -12.36 6.11 26.23
N LEU A 300 -12.46 6.67 25.02
CA LEU A 300 -12.57 8.13 24.81
C LEU A 300 -14.01 8.61 24.65
N LEU A 301 -14.93 7.75 24.21
CA LEU A 301 -16.37 8.05 24.16
C LEU A 301 -17.08 7.39 25.35
N PRO A 302 -17.96 8.11 26.07
CA PRO A 302 -18.78 7.53 27.12
C PRO A 302 -19.85 6.58 26.54
N ALA A 303 -20.38 5.72 27.41
CA ALA A 303 -21.51 4.86 27.05
C ALA A 303 -22.75 5.71 26.79
N GLY A 304 -23.59 5.31 25.81
CA GLY A 304 -24.84 6.02 25.54
C GLY A 304 -25.30 5.96 24.10
N ASN A 305 -26.31 6.77 23.79
CA ASN A 305 -26.92 6.81 22.46
C ASN A 305 -26.17 7.77 21.55
N TYR A 306 -25.89 7.29 20.34
CA TYR A 306 -25.24 8.01 19.26
C TYR A 306 -25.99 7.76 17.96
N LYS A 307 -25.67 8.56 16.95
CA LYS A 307 -26.21 8.42 15.60
C LYS A 307 -25.07 8.33 14.59
N LEU A 308 -25.00 7.24 13.85
CA LEU A 308 -24.12 7.09 12.70
C LEU A 308 -24.86 7.54 11.43
N VAL A 309 -24.26 8.43 10.66
CA VAL A 309 -24.76 8.86 9.34
C VAL A 309 -23.81 8.35 8.27
N LEU A 310 -24.34 7.61 7.30
CA LEU A 310 -23.60 7.11 6.15
C LEU A 310 -23.93 7.92 4.89
N ARG A 311 -22.92 8.26 4.10
CA ARG A 311 -23.03 8.96 2.82
C ARG A 311 -22.12 8.33 1.77
N LEU A 312 -22.48 8.47 0.50
CA LEU A 312 -21.75 7.90 -0.62
C LEU A 312 -21.24 9.01 -1.54
N LYS A 313 -19.95 8.98 -1.88
CA LYS A 313 -19.36 9.80 -2.95
C LYS A 313 -19.06 8.93 -4.17
N ASP A 314 -19.31 9.44 -5.36
CA ASP A 314 -18.93 8.79 -6.62
C ASP A 314 -17.43 9.00 -6.96
N GLY A 315 -16.99 8.46 -8.09
CA GLY A 315 -15.61 8.60 -8.57
C GLY A 315 -15.18 10.00 -8.98
N ALA A 316 -16.07 11.00 -8.96
CA ALA A 316 -15.73 12.42 -9.06
C ALA A 316 -15.64 13.11 -7.70
N GLY A 317 -15.85 12.38 -6.60
CA GLY A 317 -15.91 12.92 -5.24
C GLY A 317 -17.23 13.64 -4.93
N LYS A 318 -18.25 13.51 -5.78
CA LYS A 318 -19.57 14.13 -5.58
C LYS A 318 -20.46 13.22 -4.75
N TYR A 319 -21.16 13.78 -3.77
CA TYR A 319 -22.16 13.04 -3.01
C TYR A 319 -23.34 12.59 -3.89
N ASP A 320 -23.75 11.34 -3.71
CA ASP A 320 -25.06 10.89 -4.15
C ASP A 320 -26.12 11.42 -3.17
N GLU A 321 -26.80 12.50 -3.55
CA GLU A 321 -27.86 13.14 -2.75
C GLU A 321 -29.02 12.19 -2.38
N SER A 322 -29.19 11.12 -3.15
CA SER A 322 -30.22 10.11 -2.89
C SER A 322 -29.74 8.97 -1.99
N TYR A 323 -28.51 9.03 -1.48
CA TYR A 323 -27.95 8.07 -0.54
C TYR A 323 -27.63 8.73 0.80
N ARG A 324 -28.45 8.42 1.80
CA ARG A 324 -28.22 8.82 3.18
C ARG A 324 -28.88 7.82 4.13
N GLU A 325 -28.08 7.14 4.93
CA GLU A 325 -28.56 6.18 5.92
C GLU A 325 -28.24 6.69 7.32
N GLU A 326 -29.20 6.62 8.24
CA GLU A 326 -29.00 6.91 9.65
C GLU A 326 -29.18 5.64 10.49
N ILE A 327 -28.21 5.35 11.36
CA ILE A 327 -28.21 4.17 12.21
C ILE A 327 -28.08 4.65 13.66
N SER A 328 -29.02 4.26 14.51
CA SER A 328 -28.90 4.43 15.96
C SER A 328 -27.83 3.49 16.50
N VAL A 329 -26.90 4.03 17.29
CA VAL A 329 -25.78 3.27 17.87
C VAL A 329 -25.81 3.43 19.38
N LEU A 330 -25.89 2.32 20.10
CA LEU A 330 -25.67 2.30 21.55
C LEU A 330 -24.19 1.98 21.79
N VAL A 331 -23.41 2.97 22.22
CA VAL A 331 -21.99 2.82 22.55
C VAL A 331 -21.87 2.18 23.93
N ALA A 332 -21.10 1.08 24.02
CA ALA A 332 -20.88 0.33 25.26
C ALA A 332 -19.85 1.00 26.19
N ALA A 333 -18.72 1.49 25.63
CA ALA A 333 -17.61 2.13 26.34
C ALA A 333 -17.01 1.28 27.49
N GLY A 334 -16.23 1.93 28.38
CA GLY A 334 -15.58 1.27 29.51
C GLY A 334 -14.47 0.32 29.03
N ASN A 335 -14.64 -0.98 29.33
CA ASN A 335 -13.71 -2.03 28.91
C ASN A 335 -14.02 -2.62 27.53
N VAL A 336 -15.05 -2.11 26.83
CA VAL A 336 -15.37 -2.48 25.46
C VAL A 336 -14.71 -1.47 24.52
N PHE A 337 -13.59 -1.88 23.93
CA PHE A 337 -12.77 -1.05 23.05
C PHE A 337 -13.16 -1.15 21.59
N ALA A 338 -13.89 -2.21 21.20
CA ALA A 338 -14.46 -2.32 19.87
C ALA A 338 -15.84 -2.99 19.89
N GLN A 339 -16.75 -2.54 19.03
CA GLN A 339 -18.08 -3.15 18.90
C GLN A 339 -18.56 -3.17 17.45
N ASP A 340 -19.33 -4.19 17.10
CA ASP A 340 -20.04 -4.25 15.83
C ASP A 340 -21.24 -3.29 15.84
N ILE A 341 -21.44 -2.57 14.73
CA ILE A 341 -22.65 -1.78 14.46
C ILE A 341 -23.51 -2.52 13.42
N ARG A 342 -22.89 -2.93 12.30
CA ARG A 342 -23.51 -3.77 11.27
C ARG A 342 -22.50 -4.81 10.79
N THR A 343 -22.87 -6.08 10.85
CA THR A 343 -22.00 -7.18 10.38
C THR A 343 -22.14 -7.47 8.88
N ASN A 344 -23.22 -6.98 8.25
CA ASN A 344 -23.46 -7.09 6.82
C ASN A 344 -24.26 -5.87 6.32
N TYR A 345 -23.56 -4.86 5.81
CA TYR A 345 -24.14 -3.67 5.22
C TYR A 345 -23.83 -3.64 3.73
N ALA A 346 -24.81 -3.99 2.90
CA ALA A 346 -24.68 -3.97 1.45
C ALA A 346 -25.26 -2.68 0.88
N ILE A 347 -24.63 -2.13 -0.15
CA ILE A 347 -25.14 -0.97 -0.88
C ILE A 347 -25.43 -1.37 -2.32
N MET A 348 -26.46 -0.78 -2.90
CA MET A 348 -26.77 -0.91 -4.32
C MET A 348 -26.07 0.21 -5.07
N LEU A 349 -25.23 -0.17 -6.04
CA LEU A 349 -24.60 0.78 -6.95
C LEU A 349 -25.63 1.24 -7.99
N LYS A 350 -25.55 2.52 -8.36
CA LYS A 350 -26.49 3.13 -9.30
C LYS A 350 -25.78 3.49 -10.59
N GLU A 351 -26.51 3.41 -11.70
CA GLU A 351 -25.99 3.70 -13.04
C GLU A 351 -25.51 5.16 -13.22
N ASN A 352 -25.99 6.08 -12.37
CA ASN A 352 -25.60 7.48 -12.40
C ASN A 352 -24.31 7.79 -11.62
N LEU A 353 -23.76 6.84 -10.85
CA LEU A 353 -22.50 7.06 -10.13
C LEU A 353 -21.34 7.11 -11.12
N ARG A 354 -20.49 8.12 -11.04
CA ARG A 354 -19.26 8.14 -11.82
C ARG A 354 -18.33 6.98 -11.41
N GLY A 355 -17.77 6.26 -12.38
CA GLY A 355 -16.73 5.24 -12.15
C GLY A 355 -15.44 5.83 -11.57
N GLY A 356 -14.61 4.99 -10.93
CA GLY A 356 -13.44 5.36 -10.14
C GLY A 356 -13.58 5.00 -8.66
N PHE A 357 -12.93 5.76 -7.78
CA PHE A 357 -13.04 5.55 -6.32
C PHE A 357 -14.40 6.00 -5.79
N VAL A 358 -15.29 5.05 -5.54
CA VAL A 358 -16.54 5.30 -4.83
C VAL A 358 -16.28 5.17 -3.34
N THR A 359 -16.65 6.19 -2.57
CA THR A 359 -16.33 6.28 -1.13
C THR A 359 -17.58 6.22 -0.28
N LEU A 360 -17.67 5.24 0.61
CA LEU A 360 -18.65 5.20 1.68
C LEU A 360 -18.04 5.86 2.92
N GLU A 361 -18.64 6.96 3.37
CA GLU A 361 -18.24 7.70 4.56
C GLU A 361 -19.23 7.46 5.69
N GLY A 362 -18.72 7.37 6.92
CA GLY A 362 -19.51 7.28 8.14
C GLY A 362 -19.09 8.33 9.16
N GLU A 363 -20.07 9.09 9.67
CA GLU A 363 -19.86 10.09 10.72
C GLU A 363 -20.73 9.78 11.93
N LEU A 364 -20.12 9.68 13.11
CA LEU A 364 -20.81 9.43 14.37
C LEU A 364 -21.06 10.74 15.11
N TYR A 365 -22.31 10.94 15.53
CA TYR A 365 -22.76 12.12 16.27
C TYR A 365 -23.25 11.73 17.66
N ASN A 366 -22.90 12.55 18.66
CA ASN A 366 -23.44 12.44 20.01
C ASN A 366 -24.87 13.03 20.09
N THR A 367 -25.47 12.99 21.28
CA THR A 367 -26.81 13.56 21.55
C THR A 367 -26.91 15.08 21.36
N GLU A 368 -25.77 15.78 21.33
CA GLU A 368 -25.67 17.22 21.05
C GLU A 368 -25.47 17.52 19.56
N ASN A 369 -25.58 16.51 18.68
CA ASN A 369 -25.29 16.59 17.24
C ASN A 369 -23.86 17.04 16.90
N LYS A 370 -22.89 16.85 17.81
CA LYS A 370 -21.47 17.04 17.54
C LYS A 370 -20.88 15.78 16.93
N LYS A 371 -20.14 15.91 15.82
CA LYS A 371 -19.35 14.82 15.25
C LYS A 371 -18.24 14.43 16.23
N VAL A 372 -18.18 13.16 16.62
CA VAL A 372 -17.21 12.62 17.59
C VAL A 372 -16.29 11.55 17.01
N ALA A 373 -16.67 10.93 15.91
CA ALA A 373 -15.86 9.96 15.19
C ALA A 373 -16.23 9.97 13.71
N ASP A 374 -15.31 9.53 12.86
CA ASP A 374 -15.55 9.27 11.45
C ASP A 374 -14.69 8.12 10.93
N GLY A 375 -15.03 7.71 9.71
CA GLY A 375 -14.19 6.85 8.89
C GLY A 375 -14.78 6.69 7.51
N ALA A 376 -14.00 6.11 6.61
CA ALA A 376 -14.38 5.90 5.24
C ALA A 376 -13.78 4.60 4.71
N GLU A 377 -14.41 4.07 3.66
CA GLU A 377 -13.88 2.98 2.87
C GLU A 377 -14.19 3.23 1.40
N GLN A 378 -13.30 2.74 0.54
CA GLN A 378 -13.42 2.89 -0.91
C GLN A 378 -13.59 1.55 -1.60
N ILE A 379 -14.24 1.61 -2.75
CA ILE A 379 -14.24 0.57 -3.77
C ILE A 379 -13.88 1.21 -5.11
N LEU A 380 -13.40 0.41 -6.04
CA LEU A 380 -13.17 0.80 -7.41
C LEU A 380 -14.36 0.35 -8.27
N LEU A 381 -15.05 1.32 -8.88
CA LEU A 381 -16.23 1.10 -9.72
C LEU A 381 -15.90 1.24 -11.20
N THR A 382 -16.18 0.20 -11.98
CA THR A 382 -16.31 0.29 -13.44
C THR A 382 -17.71 0.80 -13.79
N ASN A 383 -17.79 2.07 -14.18
CA ASN A 383 -18.99 2.65 -14.80
C ASN A 383 -18.59 3.63 -15.90
N ARG A 384 -18.30 3.09 -17.08
CA ARG A 384 -17.82 3.84 -18.26
C ARG A 384 -18.78 4.96 -18.69
N PRO A 385 -20.12 4.75 -18.75
CA PRO A 385 -21.07 5.83 -19.06
C PRO A 385 -20.92 7.09 -18.21
N GLY A 386 -20.48 6.94 -16.94
CA GLY A 386 -20.22 8.06 -16.03
C GLY A 386 -19.10 9.01 -16.48
N PHE A 387 -18.28 8.63 -17.47
CA PHE A 387 -17.21 9.47 -18.03
C PHE A 387 -17.68 10.36 -19.20
N LYS A 388 -18.94 10.27 -19.63
CA LYS A 388 -19.49 11.03 -20.77
C LYS A 388 -19.15 12.53 -20.73
N ASP A 389 -19.33 13.15 -19.57
CA ASP A 389 -19.08 14.60 -19.42
C ASP A 389 -17.59 14.94 -19.55
N SER A 390 -16.69 14.01 -19.24
CA SER A 390 -15.24 14.18 -19.42
C SER A 390 -14.85 14.25 -20.91
N PHE A 391 -15.68 13.72 -21.82
CA PHE A 391 -15.45 13.71 -23.26
C PHE A 391 -16.29 14.73 -24.04
N LYS A 392 -17.07 15.59 -23.36
CA LYS A 392 -17.92 16.58 -24.03
C LYS A 392 -17.07 17.55 -24.85
N GLY A 393 -17.31 17.58 -26.16
CA GLY A 393 -16.59 18.43 -27.11
C GLY A 393 -15.23 17.87 -27.56
N LEU A 394 -14.85 16.68 -27.09
CA LEU A 394 -13.67 15.97 -27.57
C LEU A 394 -14.06 14.97 -28.65
N THR A 395 -13.15 14.79 -29.60
CA THR A 395 -13.25 13.79 -30.68
C THR A 395 -11.98 12.95 -30.66
N GLY A 396 -12.15 11.64 -30.77
CA GLY A 396 -11.08 10.67 -30.67
C GLY A 396 -10.93 9.83 -31.93
N GLU A 397 -9.73 9.31 -32.12
CA GLU A 397 -9.45 8.29 -33.12
C GLU A 397 -8.80 7.06 -32.47
N VAL A 398 -9.11 5.88 -32.97
CA VAL A 398 -8.50 4.62 -32.52
C VAL A 398 -7.73 3.99 -33.68
N TYR A 399 -6.51 3.56 -33.40
CA TYR A 399 -5.69 2.77 -34.32
C TYR A 399 -5.40 1.39 -33.73
N GLU A 400 -6.07 0.37 -34.29
CA GLU A 400 -5.82 -1.05 -34.02
C GLU A 400 -5.82 -1.41 -32.51
N TRP A 401 -6.73 -0.79 -31.73
CA TRP A 401 -6.94 -1.11 -30.31
C TRP A 401 -8.43 -1.30 -30.01
N ALA A 402 -8.94 -2.49 -30.34
CA ALA A 402 -10.37 -2.80 -30.30
C ALA A 402 -11.02 -2.55 -28.92
N ASP A 403 -10.33 -2.90 -27.85
CA ASP A 403 -10.90 -2.74 -26.52
C ASP A 403 -10.87 -1.27 -26.04
N ALA A 404 -9.87 -0.48 -26.43
CA ALA A 404 -9.88 0.96 -26.20
C ALA A 404 -11.03 1.64 -26.95
N LYS A 405 -11.32 1.21 -28.19
CA LYS A 405 -12.51 1.65 -28.94
C LYS A 405 -13.78 1.33 -28.16
N THR A 406 -13.93 0.08 -27.72
CA THR A 406 -15.08 -0.38 -26.93
C THR A 406 -15.23 0.42 -25.62
N ALA A 407 -14.12 0.71 -24.94
CA ALA A 407 -14.12 1.51 -23.72
C ALA A 407 -14.63 2.94 -23.96
N LEU A 408 -14.11 3.60 -25.01
CA LEU A 408 -14.52 4.95 -25.41
C LEU A 408 -15.99 5.01 -25.85
N GLU A 409 -16.46 4.04 -26.63
CA GLU A 409 -17.86 3.92 -27.05
C GLU A 409 -18.78 3.74 -25.83
N ASN A 410 -18.42 2.86 -24.89
CA ASN A 410 -19.17 2.67 -23.63
C ASN A 410 -19.13 3.90 -22.72
N ALA A 411 -18.11 4.76 -22.84
CA ALA A 411 -18.05 6.05 -22.18
C ALA A 411 -18.84 7.16 -22.90
N ASN A 412 -19.53 6.84 -24.00
CA ASN A 412 -20.21 7.80 -24.87
C ASN A 412 -19.28 8.87 -25.46
N ALA A 413 -18.00 8.54 -25.68
CA ALA A 413 -17.07 9.43 -26.36
C ALA A 413 -17.29 9.40 -27.88
N ALA A 414 -17.12 10.55 -28.55
CA ALA A 414 -17.16 10.62 -30.01
C ALA A 414 -15.84 10.07 -30.57
N VAL A 415 -15.84 8.82 -31.01
CA VAL A 415 -14.64 8.12 -31.49
C VAL A 415 -14.88 7.48 -32.86
N ALA A 416 -13.85 7.48 -33.70
CA ALA A 416 -13.82 6.79 -34.99
C ALA A 416 -12.51 6.02 -35.18
N ASP A 417 -12.42 5.23 -36.25
CA ASP A 417 -11.14 4.65 -36.66
C ASP A 417 -10.21 5.77 -37.18
N PHE A 418 -8.91 5.57 -37.02
CA PHE A 418 -7.91 6.55 -37.43
C PHE A 418 -8.00 6.86 -38.94
N ASP A 419 -8.13 8.14 -39.27
CA ASP A 419 -8.11 8.67 -40.63
C ASP A 419 -7.10 9.83 -40.70
N PRO A 420 -6.00 9.73 -41.48
CA PRO A 420 -4.97 10.76 -41.55
C PRO A 420 -5.49 12.17 -41.93
N LYS A 421 -6.69 12.31 -42.49
CA LYS A 421 -7.29 13.58 -42.92
C LYS A 421 -8.16 14.26 -41.87
N VAL A 422 -8.60 13.54 -40.84
CA VAL A 422 -9.51 14.06 -39.81
C VAL A 422 -8.73 14.73 -38.68
N VAL A 423 -9.24 15.82 -38.13
CA VAL A 423 -8.69 16.44 -36.92
C VAL A 423 -9.41 15.87 -35.70
N SER A 424 -8.63 15.37 -34.75
CA SER A 424 -9.11 14.84 -33.47
C SER A 424 -8.33 15.46 -32.31
N HIS A 425 -8.91 15.36 -31.12
CA HIS A 425 -8.29 15.81 -29.88
C HIS A 425 -7.35 14.76 -29.30
N TYR A 426 -7.61 13.48 -29.56
CA TYR A 426 -6.76 12.38 -29.13
C TYR A 426 -6.78 11.21 -30.10
N ILE A 427 -5.69 10.44 -30.09
CA ILE A 427 -5.48 9.20 -30.83
C ILE A 427 -5.06 8.16 -29.81
N VAL A 428 -5.71 6.99 -29.79
CA VAL A 428 -5.28 5.83 -29.01
C VAL A 428 -4.79 4.75 -29.95
N ALA A 429 -3.59 4.20 -29.70
CA ALA A 429 -2.93 3.30 -30.62
C ALA A 429 -2.27 2.10 -29.92
N ALA A 430 -2.52 0.90 -30.44
CA ALA A 430 -1.84 -0.34 -30.00
C ALA A 430 -1.23 -1.14 -31.15
N GLY A 431 -1.72 -0.97 -32.39
CA GLY A 431 -1.18 -1.66 -33.55
C GLY A 431 0.23 -1.24 -33.95
N THR A 432 0.73 -1.83 -35.03
CA THR A 432 2.06 -1.53 -35.59
C THR A 432 1.93 -0.62 -36.81
N PRO A 433 1.99 0.71 -36.67
CA PRO A 433 1.79 1.61 -37.79
C PRO A 433 2.94 1.52 -38.79
N ASP A 434 2.62 1.57 -40.08
CA ASP A 434 3.62 1.83 -41.11
C ASP A 434 4.14 3.29 -41.00
N ASP A 435 5.17 3.62 -41.79
CA ASP A 435 5.79 4.93 -41.74
C ASP A 435 4.83 6.07 -42.13
N ILE A 436 3.90 5.80 -43.05
CA ILE A 436 2.94 6.79 -43.54
C ILE A 436 1.94 7.11 -42.42
N THR A 437 1.40 6.08 -41.79
CA THR A 437 0.44 6.15 -40.69
C THR A 437 1.05 6.82 -39.47
N LEU A 438 2.26 6.41 -39.07
CA LEU A 438 2.96 7.03 -37.96
C LEU A 438 3.28 8.50 -38.21
N ASN A 439 3.75 8.85 -39.42
CA ASN A 439 4.01 10.24 -39.78
C ASN A 439 2.72 11.08 -39.72
N ALA A 440 1.58 10.53 -40.13
CA ALA A 440 0.30 11.21 -40.03
C ALA A 440 -0.14 11.43 -38.57
N MET A 441 -0.02 10.42 -37.71
CA MET A 441 -0.28 10.55 -36.26
C MET A 441 0.60 11.64 -35.64
N LEU A 442 1.92 11.55 -35.85
CA LEU A 442 2.88 12.53 -35.32
C LEU A 442 2.59 13.93 -35.85
N SER A 443 2.16 14.08 -37.10
CA SER A 443 1.77 15.38 -37.66
C SER A 443 0.54 15.96 -36.95
N LYS A 444 -0.47 15.14 -36.65
CA LYS A 444 -1.65 15.59 -35.89
C LYS A 444 -1.28 16.01 -34.47
N VAL A 445 -0.44 15.24 -33.79
CA VAL A 445 0.08 15.61 -32.46
C VAL A 445 0.82 16.95 -32.54
N LYS A 446 1.81 17.04 -33.44
CA LYS A 446 2.70 18.21 -33.55
C LYS A 446 1.98 19.47 -33.96
N ASN A 447 1.10 19.40 -34.95
CA ASN A 447 0.54 20.58 -35.62
C ASN A 447 -0.86 20.95 -35.10
N ASN A 448 -1.67 19.96 -34.72
CA ASN A 448 -3.07 20.14 -34.32
C ASN A 448 -3.28 20.05 -32.81
N GLY A 449 -2.26 19.63 -32.05
CA GLY A 449 -2.36 19.55 -30.59
C GLY A 449 -3.02 18.28 -30.06
N ALA A 450 -3.11 17.22 -30.89
CA ALA A 450 -3.70 15.97 -30.45
C ALA A 450 -2.85 15.28 -29.37
N THR A 451 -3.51 14.52 -28.48
CA THR A 451 -2.84 13.60 -27.55
C THR A 451 -2.74 12.21 -28.18
N LEU A 452 -1.54 11.67 -28.38
CA LEU A 452 -1.34 10.28 -28.82
C LEU A 452 -1.05 9.41 -27.60
N LEU A 453 -1.99 8.57 -27.20
CA LEU A 453 -1.77 7.53 -26.19
C LEU A 453 -1.39 6.21 -26.87
N VAL A 454 -0.25 5.67 -26.50
CA VAL A 454 0.31 4.45 -27.07
C VAL A 454 0.31 3.34 -26.01
N LYS A 455 -0.22 2.16 -26.37
CA LYS A 455 0.06 0.90 -25.66
C LYS A 455 1.53 0.58 -25.90
N PHE A 456 2.38 1.08 -25.02
CA PHE A 456 3.80 1.23 -25.32
C PHE A 456 4.53 -0.11 -25.19
N ASP A 457 5.25 -0.49 -26.24
CA ASP A 457 6.03 -1.72 -26.31
C ASP A 457 7.35 -1.50 -27.07
N THR A 458 8.11 -2.58 -27.27
CA THR A 458 9.40 -2.54 -27.96
C THR A 458 9.27 -2.03 -29.41
N ILE A 459 8.18 -2.37 -30.10
CA ILE A 459 7.95 -2.00 -31.50
C ILE A 459 7.69 -0.50 -31.60
N TRP A 460 6.84 0.03 -30.72
CA TRP A 460 6.59 1.47 -30.63
C TRP A 460 7.83 2.25 -30.22
N ALA A 461 8.65 1.73 -29.31
CA ALA A 461 9.91 2.38 -28.92
C ALA A 461 10.86 2.53 -30.12
N GLU A 462 11.07 1.47 -30.89
CA GLU A 462 11.91 1.50 -32.10
C GLU A 462 11.38 2.49 -33.14
N LYS A 463 10.06 2.51 -33.36
CA LYS A 463 9.42 3.43 -34.31
C LYS A 463 9.51 4.89 -33.87
N LEU A 464 9.24 5.20 -32.60
CA LEU A 464 9.35 6.56 -32.09
C LEU A 464 10.81 7.05 -32.10
N LYS A 465 11.76 6.14 -31.84
CA LYS A 465 13.19 6.41 -31.97
C LYS A 465 13.61 6.69 -33.42
N SER A 466 13.14 5.90 -34.39
CA SER A 466 13.47 6.12 -35.81
C SER A 466 12.91 7.45 -36.34
N LYS A 467 11.84 7.96 -35.74
CA LYS A 467 11.27 9.30 -36.01
C LYS A 467 11.89 10.43 -35.20
N GLY A 468 12.87 10.14 -34.35
CA GLY A 468 13.53 11.13 -33.48
C GLY A 468 12.63 11.71 -32.39
N VAL A 469 11.50 11.05 -32.08
CA VAL A 469 10.67 11.37 -30.92
C VAL A 469 11.40 10.93 -29.65
N LEU A 470 11.96 9.71 -29.65
CA LEU A 470 12.89 9.26 -28.61
C LEU A 470 14.34 9.55 -29.05
N SER A 471 15.18 9.96 -28.10
CA SER A 471 16.60 10.25 -28.34
C SER A 471 17.52 9.08 -27.99
N ALA A 472 17.03 8.06 -27.29
CA ALA A 472 17.74 6.82 -26.98
C ALA A 472 16.85 5.59 -27.18
N ASP A 473 17.48 4.42 -27.31
CA ASP A 473 16.76 3.14 -27.36
C ASP A 473 16.22 2.81 -25.97
N VAL A 474 15.00 2.26 -25.91
CA VAL A 474 14.43 1.72 -24.67
C VAL A 474 14.89 0.27 -24.53
N THR A 475 15.88 0.03 -23.69
CA THR A 475 16.57 -1.26 -23.59
C THR A 475 16.06 -2.14 -22.46
N GLU A 476 15.29 -1.58 -21.53
CA GLU A 476 14.85 -2.26 -20.32
C GLU A 476 13.33 -2.17 -20.17
N TRP A 477 12.69 -3.33 -20.02
CA TRP A 477 11.24 -3.49 -19.94
C TRP A 477 10.88 -4.37 -18.76
N GLY A 478 9.91 -3.92 -17.97
CA GLY A 478 9.52 -4.55 -16.71
C GLY A 478 10.71 -4.79 -15.78
N ALA A 479 10.49 -5.72 -14.85
CA ALA A 479 11.55 -6.38 -14.09
C ALA A 479 11.03 -7.76 -13.65
N PRO A 480 11.58 -8.88 -14.16
CA PRO A 480 11.27 -10.19 -13.62
C PRO A 480 11.68 -10.18 -12.15
N GLN A 481 10.71 -10.41 -11.26
CA GLN A 481 10.94 -10.42 -9.83
C GLN A 481 11.76 -11.65 -9.45
N SER A 482 12.81 -11.45 -8.67
CA SER A 482 13.56 -12.55 -8.07
C SER A 482 12.92 -12.92 -6.72
N GLY A 483 12.84 -14.23 -6.43
CA GLY A 483 12.12 -14.79 -5.27
C GLY A 483 12.65 -14.42 -3.88
N HIS A 484 13.57 -13.45 -3.78
CA HIS A 484 14.25 -13.03 -2.56
C HIS A 484 13.74 -11.69 -2.01
N TRP A 485 13.05 -10.91 -2.84
CA TRP A 485 12.27 -9.73 -2.45
C TRP A 485 10.80 -10.14 -2.39
N LYS A 486 10.39 -10.76 -1.28
CA LYS A 486 8.99 -11.15 -1.05
C LYS A 486 8.16 -9.89 -0.86
N GLY A 487 7.57 -9.40 -1.96
CA GLY A 487 6.83 -8.14 -2.06
C GLY A 487 7.09 -7.32 -3.33
N ASN A 488 7.75 -7.90 -4.33
CA ASN A 488 7.45 -7.64 -5.73
C ASN A 488 7.71 -6.20 -6.24
N GLY A 489 8.73 -5.52 -5.72
CA GLY A 489 9.06 -4.14 -6.11
C GLY A 489 8.02 -3.13 -5.63
N PHE A 490 8.37 -1.84 -5.65
CA PHE A 490 7.52 -0.79 -5.10
C PHE A 490 7.30 0.28 -6.14
N GLY A 491 6.10 0.80 -6.27
CA GLY A 491 5.90 1.91 -7.17
C GLY A 491 4.75 2.78 -6.74
N TYR A 492 4.56 3.83 -7.52
CA TYR A 492 3.39 4.68 -7.41
C TYR A 492 3.00 5.22 -8.78
N ILE A 493 1.72 5.49 -8.94
CA ILE A 493 1.19 6.38 -9.98
C ILE A 493 0.86 7.71 -9.32
N ASP A 494 1.21 8.80 -9.99
CA ASP A 494 1.03 10.16 -9.54
C ASP A 494 0.06 10.90 -10.46
N TYR A 495 -0.79 11.76 -9.86
CA TYR A 495 -1.72 12.69 -10.49
C TYR A 495 -2.89 12.04 -11.26
N LEU A 496 -2.64 10.96 -11.99
CA LEU A 496 -3.61 10.31 -12.87
C LEU A 496 -4.73 9.58 -12.12
N VAL A 497 -4.57 9.35 -10.81
CA VAL A 497 -5.64 8.80 -9.96
C VAL A 497 -6.67 9.84 -9.50
N GLY A 498 -6.38 11.13 -9.70
CA GLY A 498 -7.21 12.23 -9.21
C GLY A 498 -7.05 12.49 -7.71
N SER A 499 -7.95 13.29 -7.14
CA SER A 499 -7.91 13.73 -5.73
C SER A 499 -9.00 13.08 -4.88
N THR A 500 -9.57 11.97 -5.31
CA THR A 500 -10.70 11.32 -4.64
C THR A 500 -10.28 10.18 -3.73
N GLY A 501 -8.98 9.87 -3.61
CA GLY A 501 -8.48 8.86 -2.67
C GLY A 501 -8.69 9.28 -1.21
N ILE A 502 -8.80 8.31 -0.30
CA ILE A 502 -8.80 8.60 1.16
C ILE A 502 -7.56 9.42 1.53
N LEU A 503 -7.73 10.41 2.40
CA LEU A 503 -6.72 11.43 2.76
C LEU A 503 -6.32 12.38 1.61
N ASP A 504 -7.18 12.52 0.58
CA ASP A 504 -6.95 13.35 -0.61
C ASP A 504 -5.62 13.04 -1.30
N ILE A 505 -5.16 11.79 -1.18
CA ILE A 505 -3.87 11.35 -1.73
C ILE A 505 -4.00 11.32 -3.25
N GLN A 506 -3.15 12.11 -3.91
CA GLN A 506 -3.08 12.22 -5.38
C GLN A 506 -2.12 11.21 -6.01
N THR A 507 -1.60 10.30 -5.20
CA THR A 507 -0.74 9.18 -5.58
C THR A 507 -1.38 7.89 -5.13
N ILE A 508 -1.12 6.81 -5.86
CA ILE A 508 -1.48 5.46 -5.44
C ILE A 508 -0.25 4.60 -5.47
N SER A 509 0.04 3.89 -4.37
CA SER A 509 1.09 2.88 -4.41
C SER A 509 0.62 1.66 -5.19
N THR A 510 1.50 1.10 -6.01
CA THR A 510 1.23 -0.14 -6.78
C THR A 510 0.96 -1.34 -5.87
N THR A 511 1.30 -1.24 -4.59
CA THR A 511 1.11 -2.29 -3.58
C THR A 511 -0.14 -2.11 -2.71
N ALA A 512 -0.87 -0.99 -2.86
CA ALA A 512 -2.09 -0.70 -2.08
C ALA A 512 -3.35 -1.18 -2.78
N TRP A 513 -3.48 -0.88 -4.06
CA TRP A 513 -4.58 -1.30 -4.90
C TRP A 513 -4.00 -2.14 -6.03
N GLU A 514 -4.05 -3.46 -5.87
CA GLU A 514 -3.46 -4.37 -6.85
C GLU A 514 -4.10 -4.15 -8.22
N VAL A 515 -3.26 -3.92 -9.24
CA VAL A 515 -3.60 -4.19 -10.64
C VAL A 515 -2.97 -5.54 -10.98
N PRO A 516 -3.66 -6.43 -11.70
CA PRO A 516 -3.10 -7.73 -12.09
C PRO A 516 -1.75 -7.59 -12.83
N GLY A 517 -0.77 -8.42 -12.46
CA GLY A 517 0.55 -8.47 -13.09
C GLY A 517 1.65 -7.74 -12.32
N ASN A 518 2.87 -7.83 -12.85
CA ASN A 518 3.99 -7.00 -12.40
C ASN A 518 3.91 -5.69 -13.18
N PRO A 519 3.95 -4.51 -12.54
CA PRO A 519 3.88 -3.27 -13.29
C PRO A 519 5.06 -3.20 -14.28
N ASN A 520 4.73 -3.14 -15.56
CA ASN A 520 5.69 -3.18 -16.67
C ASN A 520 6.23 -1.78 -16.95
N GLY A 521 7.10 -1.27 -16.09
CA GLY A 521 7.80 0.00 -16.38
C GLY A 521 8.86 -0.14 -17.48
N PHE A 522 9.40 0.96 -17.96
CA PHE A 522 10.44 0.98 -18.99
C PHE A 522 11.59 1.94 -18.67
N TYR A 523 12.75 1.72 -19.28
CA TYR A 523 13.94 2.57 -19.18
C TYR A 523 14.93 2.28 -20.32
N PRO A 524 15.79 3.22 -20.74
CA PRO A 524 15.72 4.66 -20.52
C PRO A 524 14.46 5.31 -21.08
N PHE A 525 14.06 6.46 -20.53
CA PHE A 525 13.07 7.34 -21.12
C PHE A 525 13.76 8.65 -21.51
N GLU A 526 14.12 8.80 -22.79
CA GLU A 526 14.88 9.95 -23.27
C GLU A 526 14.28 10.49 -24.56
N SER A 527 14.16 11.82 -24.62
CA SER A 527 13.68 12.55 -25.78
C SER A 527 14.44 13.88 -25.93
N ASN A 528 14.51 14.38 -27.17
CA ASN A 528 14.95 15.75 -27.44
C ASN A 528 13.85 16.79 -27.14
N TYR A 529 12.66 16.33 -26.80
CA TYR A 529 11.51 17.14 -26.40
C TYR A 529 11.34 17.09 -24.88
N PRO A 530 10.64 18.07 -24.27
CA PRO A 530 10.33 18.02 -22.83
C PRO A 530 9.60 16.72 -22.45
N THR A 531 10.00 16.14 -21.32
CA THR A 531 9.44 14.87 -20.81
C THR A 531 8.89 15.03 -19.41
N HIS A 532 7.87 14.26 -19.09
CA HIS A 532 7.23 14.20 -17.78
C HIS A 532 6.99 12.74 -17.37
N VAL A 533 7.14 12.44 -16.08
CA VAL A 533 6.95 11.09 -15.52
C VAL A 533 5.83 11.12 -14.50
N TYR A 534 4.81 10.28 -14.69
CA TYR A 534 3.60 10.20 -13.86
C TYR A 534 3.53 8.91 -13.02
N GLY A 535 4.68 8.26 -12.83
CA GLY A 535 4.79 7.11 -11.96
C GLY A 535 6.17 6.46 -12.07
N THR A 536 6.64 5.94 -10.95
CA THR A 536 7.94 5.26 -10.87
C THR A 536 7.75 3.88 -10.27
N TYR A 537 8.42 2.89 -10.86
CA TYR A 537 8.57 1.57 -10.27
C TYR A 537 10.02 1.33 -9.86
N VAL A 538 10.17 1.14 -8.56
CA VAL A 538 11.38 0.86 -7.80
C VAL A 538 11.48 -0.65 -7.62
N ALA A 539 11.94 -1.34 -8.65
CA ALA A 539 12.07 -2.80 -8.64
C ALA A 539 13.14 -3.24 -7.63
N ARG A 540 14.23 -2.46 -7.55
CA ARG A 540 15.37 -2.59 -6.63
C ARG A 540 15.98 -1.19 -6.39
N PRO A 541 16.85 -1.01 -5.38
CA PRO A 541 17.52 0.28 -5.16
C PRO A 541 18.31 0.79 -6.37
N ASP A 542 18.75 -0.12 -7.23
CA ASP A 542 19.52 0.15 -8.44
C ASP A 542 18.71 0.06 -9.75
N VAL A 543 17.41 -0.29 -9.68
CA VAL A 543 16.55 -0.49 -10.85
C VAL A 543 15.27 0.33 -10.70
N LEU A 544 15.27 1.50 -11.34
CA LEU A 544 14.15 2.43 -11.44
C LEU A 544 13.56 2.37 -12.86
N ARG A 545 12.24 2.43 -12.95
CA ARG A 545 11.50 2.40 -14.21
C ARG A 545 10.43 3.47 -14.24
N VAL A 546 10.18 4.02 -15.43
CA VAL A 546 9.04 4.89 -15.70
C VAL A 546 7.81 4.02 -15.91
N LEU A 547 6.72 4.30 -15.19
CA LEU A 547 5.45 3.61 -15.39
C LEU A 547 4.62 4.24 -16.49
N ILE A 548 4.54 5.58 -16.49
CA ILE A 548 3.85 6.37 -17.51
C ILE A 548 4.74 7.57 -17.84
N GLY A 549 5.15 7.66 -19.11
CA GLY A 549 5.97 8.76 -19.63
C GLY A 549 5.18 9.63 -20.60
N VAL A 550 5.37 10.95 -20.54
CA VAL A 550 4.75 11.91 -21.47
C VAL A 550 5.82 12.73 -22.15
N ILE A 551 5.70 12.91 -23.45
CA ILE A 551 6.58 13.75 -24.28
C ILE A 551 5.75 14.89 -24.84
N ASP A 552 6.16 16.14 -24.60
CA ASP A 552 5.55 17.31 -25.21
C ASP A 552 6.03 17.44 -26.67
N TYR A 553 5.16 17.13 -27.63
CA TYR A 553 5.53 17.00 -29.04
C TYR A 553 4.81 18.04 -29.88
N GLY A 554 5.46 19.19 -30.12
CA GLY A 554 4.86 20.32 -30.80
C GLY A 554 3.75 20.95 -29.97
N LYS A 555 2.55 21.08 -30.54
CA LYS A 555 1.37 21.58 -29.80
C LYS A 555 0.67 20.51 -28.97
N GLY A 556 0.99 19.23 -29.22
CA GLY A 556 0.34 18.08 -28.60
C GLY A 556 1.30 17.31 -27.72
N LYS A 557 0.94 16.07 -27.39
CA LYS A 557 1.74 15.20 -26.53
C LYS A 557 1.62 13.74 -26.92
N ILE A 558 2.65 12.98 -26.58
CA ILE A 558 2.70 11.52 -26.75
C ILE A 558 2.80 10.90 -25.36
N VAL A 559 1.84 10.04 -25.02
CA VAL A 559 1.79 9.33 -23.75
C VAL A 559 2.18 7.87 -23.99
N LEU A 560 3.16 7.41 -23.23
CA LEU A 560 3.71 6.07 -23.28
C LEU A 560 3.24 5.33 -22.03
N ASP A 561 2.30 4.40 -22.20
CA ASP A 561 1.76 3.57 -21.12
C ASP A 561 1.93 2.08 -21.45
N PRO A 562 3.00 1.44 -20.96
CA PRO A 562 3.18 -0.01 -21.03
C PRO A 562 2.51 -0.77 -19.88
N THR A 563 2.06 -0.07 -18.83
CA THR A 563 1.76 -0.70 -17.54
C THR A 563 0.27 -0.86 -17.28
N TYR A 564 -0.54 0.12 -17.66
CA TYR A 564 -1.97 0.16 -17.33
C TYR A 564 -2.86 0.30 -18.57
N PRO A 565 -2.66 -0.53 -19.61
CA PRO A 565 -3.53 -0.48 -20.78
C PRO A 565 -4.99 -0.70 -20.35
N VAL A 566 -5.89 0.08 -20.95
CA VAL A 566 -7.31 -0.24 -20.88
C VAL A 566 -7.49 -1.63 -21.49
N ASP A 567 -8.30 -2.49 -20.84
CA ASP A 567 -8.82 -3.80 -21.29
C ASP A 567 -8.44 -5.10 -20.53
N ASP A 568 -7.63 -5.02 -19.47
CA ASP A 568 -7.54 -6.11 -18.46
C ASP A 568 -8.79 -6.21 -17.55
N HIS A 569 -9.92 -5.60 -17.95
CA HIS A 569 -11.17 -5.51 -17.18
C HIS A 569 -11.00 -4.95 -15.75
N HIS A 570 -9.93 -4.18 -15.51
CA HIS A 570 -9.59 -3.66 -14.20
C HIS A 570 -10.07 -2.20 -14.05
N PRO A 571 -10.88 -1.85 -13.03
CA PRO A 571 -11.43 -0.49 -12.93
C PRO A 571 -10.36 0.60 -12.73
N LEU A 572 -9.19 0.26 -12.17
CA LEU A 572 -8.09 1.24 -12.07
C LEU A 572 -7.54 1.61 -13.45
N ASN A 573 -7.42 0.65 -14.38
CA ASN A 573 -6.92 0.92 -15.73
C ASN A 573 -7.91 1.81 -16.48
N ASP A 574 -9.22 1.56 -16.34
CA ASP A 574 -10.27 2.43 -16.86
C ASP A 574 -10.12 3.88 -16.32
N LEU A 575 -9.97 4.04 -14.99
CA LEU A 575 -9.78 5.35 -14.38
C LEU A 575 -8.56 6.08 -14.94
N LEU A 576 -7.40 5.40 -15.00
CA LEU A 576 -6.16 5.97 -15.54
C LEU A 576 -6.30 6.33 -17.02
N PHE A 577 -6.85 5.43 -17.83
CA PHE A 577 -7.06 5.62 -19.26
C PHE A 577 -7.88 6.88 -19.56
N TYR A 578 -9.05 7.04 -18.94
CA TYR A 578 -9.88 8.21 -19.16
C TYR A 578 -9.25 9.50 -18.62
N ASN A 579 -8.57 9.43 -17.47
CA ASN A 579 -7.88 10.59 -16.91
C ASN A 579 -6.69 11.02 -17.78
N ILE A 580 -5.95 10.09 -18.39
CA ILE A 580 -4.88 10.39 -19.36
C ILE A 580 -5.42 11.14 -20.58
N LEU A 581 -6.51 10.65 -21.18
CA LEU A 581 -7.09 11.27 -22.39
C LEU A 581 -7.70 12.64 -22.14
N THR A 582 -8.15 12.88 -20.91
CA THR A 582 -8.78 14.15 -20.52
C THR A 582 -7.82 15.06 -19.75
N MET A 583 -6.58 14.62 -19.57
CA MET A 583 -5.54 15.34 -18.85
C MET A 583 -5.27 16.69 -19.50
N LYS A 584 -5.59 17.76 -18.75
CA LYS A 584 -5.11 19.11 -19.02
C LYS A 584 -3.85 19.32 -18.19
N ILE A 585 -2.68 19.06 -18.77
CA ILE A 585 -1.42 19.43 -18.11
C ILE A 585 -1.45 20.95 -18.01
N LYS A 586 -1.33 21.48 -16.78
CA LYS A 586 -1.09 22.91 -16.58
C LYS A 586 0.26 23.20 -17.24
N ILE A 587 0.25 23.84 -18.40
CA ILE A 587 1.44 24.53 -18.88
C ILE A 587 1.66 25.61 -17.81
N ASN A 588 2.77 25.54 -17.08
CA ASN A 588 3.19 26.66 -16.26
C ASN A 588 3.39 27.83 -17.24
N GLU A 589 2.37 28.69 -17.37
CA GLU A 589 2.52 29.98 -18.00
C GLU A 589 3.34 30.85 -17.05
N GLY A 590 4.65 30.93 -17.30
CA GLY A 590 5.59 31.82 -16.61
C GLY A 590 6.78 31.10 -16.00
#